data_AF-A0A387H857-F1
#
_entry.id   AF-A0A387H857-F1
#
_cell.length_a   1.000
_cell.length_b   1.000
_cell.length_c   1.000
_cell.angle_alpha   90.00
_cell.angle_beta   90.00
_cell.angle_gamma   90.00
#
_symmetry.space_group_name_H-M   'P 1'
#
loop_
_entity.id
_entity.type
_entity.pdbx_description
1 polymer ?
#
loop_
_entity_poly.entity_id
_entity_poly.type
_entity_poly.pdbx_seq_one_letter_code
_entity_poly.pdbx_strand_id
1 'polypeptide(L)'
;MTVTAYTLAVVLDLFVVFIGARFLLQPAPAAAGYGVPAARGGGDPAYLTIKGLRDLTFGLMGLALLAFAGARAEAWFMLLVTLVPLGDTLIVLRHGGAKAVAYGIHFATAVVVLIGAVLLFFV
;
A
#
# COMPACT_ATOMS: atom_id res chain seq x y z
N MET A 1 -17.71 -4.75 15.67
CA MET A 1 -17.06 -3.69 14.87
C MET A 1 -15.60 -3.51 15.26
N THR A 2 -15.26 -3.42 16.55
CA THR A 2 -13.88 -3.27 17.04
C THR A 2 -12.91 -4.33 16.53
N VAL A 3 -13.22 -5.63 16.70
CA VAL A 3 -12.35 -6.72 16.21
C VAL A 3 -12.11 -6.59 14.70
N THR A 4 -13.17 -6.36 13.92
CA THR A 4 -13.09 -6.16 12.47
C THR A 4 -12.18 -4.99 12.09
N ALA A 5 -12.29 -3.85 12.78
CA ALA A 5 -11.48 -2.66 12.50
C ALA A 5 -9.99 -2.93 12.74
N TYR A 6 -9.63 -3.47 13.91
CA TYR A 6 -8.24 -3.82 14.23
C TYR A 6 -7.68 -4.92 13.32
N THR A 7 -8.46 -5.97 13.04
CA THR A 7 -8.02 -7.05 12.16
C THR A 7 -7.77 -6.53 10.75
N LEU A 8 -8.66 -5.70 10.20
CA LEU A 8 -8.48 -5.12 8.87
C LEU A 8 -7.24 -4.23 8.83
N ALA A 9 -7.03 -3.39 9.85
CA ALA A 9 -5.87 -2.52 9.93
C ALA A 9 -4.55 -3.31 9.92
N VAL A 10 -4.42 -4.29 10.82
CA VAL A 10 -3.24 -5.17 10.89
C VAL A 10 -2.99 -5.90 9.57
N VAL A 11 -4.05 -6.43 8.93
CA VAL A 11 -3.90 -7.13 7.65
C VAL A 11 -3.42 -6.20 6.54
N LEU A 12 -3.96 -4.98 6.46
CA LEU A 12 -3.55 -3.98 5.47
C LEU A 12 -2.10 -3.54 5.69
N ASP A 13 -1.70 -3.28 6.93
CA ASP A 13 -0.33 -2.87 7.25
C ASP A 13 0.68 -3.98 6.92
N LEU A 14 0.37 -5.22 7.31
CA LEU A 14 1.19 -6.39 6.96
C LEU A 14 1.25 -6.62 5.45
N PHE A 15 0.15 -6.38 4.74
CA PHE A 15 0.14 -6.43 3.28
C PHE A 15 1.08 -5.39 2.67
N VAL A 16 1.08 -4.16 3.19
CA VAL A 16 2.00 -3.10 2.74
C VAL A 16 3.46 -3.42 3.07
N VAL A 17 3.74 -3.99 4.26
CA VAL A 17 5.07 -4.55 4.60
C VAL A 17 5.50 -5.60 3.58
N PHE A 18 4.62 -6.53 3.24
CA PHE A 18 4.89 -7.57 2.25
C PHE A 18 5.19 -6.99 0.86
N ILE A 19 4.42 -5.98 0.40
CA ILE A 19 4.68 -5.29 -0.87
C ILE A 19 6.06 -4.62 -0.86
N GLY A 20 6.38 -3.88 0.20
CA GLY A 20 7.69 -3.24 0.36
C GLY A 20 8.84 -4.24 0.32
N ALA A 21 8.74 -5.31 1.10
CA ALA A 21 9.73 -6.39 1.10
C ALA A 21 9.88 -7.04 -0.29
N ARG A 22 8.79 -7.24 -1.02
CA ARG A 22 8.83 -7.78 -2.38
C ARG A 22 9.58 -6.86 -3.36
N PHE A 23 9.42 -5.55 -3.25
CA PHE A 23 10.19 -4.60 -4.07
C PHE A 23 11.68 -4.59 -3.72
N LEU A 24 12.05 -4.84 -2.46
CA LEU A 24 13.45 -4.93 -2.04
C LEU A 24 14.12 -6.26 -2.45
N LEU A 25 13.38 -7.37 -2.39
CA LEU A 25 13.92 -8.71 -2.61
C LEU A 25 13.73 -9.21 -4.05
N GLN A 26 12.66 -8.78 -4.71
CA GLN A 26 12.23 -9.23 -6.05
C GLN A 26 11.71 -8.04 -6.89
N PRO A 27 12.54 -7.02 -7.18
CA PRO A 27 12.09 -5.74 -7.75
C PRO A 27 11.42 -5.88 -9.12
N ALA A 28 11.96 -6.69 -10.04
CA ALA A 28 11.40 -6.83 -11.38
C ALA A 28 10.01 -7.51 -11.39
N PRO A 29 9.81 -8.67 -10.72
CA PRO A 29 8.47 -9.25 -10.54
C PRO A 29 7.51 -8.32 -9.79
N ALA A 30 8.00 -7.57 -8.80
CA ALA A 30 7.18 -6.62 -8.04
C ALA A 30 6.69 -5.47 -8.94
N ALA A 31 7.56 -4.87 -9.74
CA ALA A 31 7.21 -3.83 -10.71
C ALA A 31 6.22 -4.32 -11.76
N ALA A 32 6.39 -5.55 -12.27
CA ALA A 32 5.43 -6.17 -13.18
C ALA A 32 4.06 -6.35 -12.52
N GLY A 33 4.02 -6.82 -11.27
CA GLY A 33 2.77 -6.97 -10.51
C GLY A 33 2.11 -5.63 -10.13
N TYR A 34 2.90 -4.58 -9.94
CA TYR A 34 2.42 -3.21 -9.75
C TYR A 34 1.71 -2.67 -11.00
N GLY A 35 2.01 -3.20 -12.20
CA GLY A 35 1.39 -2.79 -13.46
C GLY A 35 2.23 -1.82 -14.28
N VAL A 36 3.46 -1.51 -13.84
CA VAL A 36 4.45 -0.76 -14.59
C VAL A 36 5.76 -1.55 -14.56
N PRO A 37 5.97 -2.48 -15.52
CA PRO A 37 7.17 -3.30 -15.55
C PRO A 37 8.45 -2.48 -15.62
N ALA A 38 9.49 -2.93 -14.93
CA ALA A 38 10.81 -2.34 -15.03
C ALA A 38 11.32 -2.40 -16.49
N ALA A 39 12.04 -1.37 -16.93
CA ALA A 39 12.60 -1.33 -18.28
C ALA A 39 13.53 -2.53 -18.54
N ARG A 40 13.75 -2.85 -19.82
CA ARG A 40 14.68 -3.92 -20.23
C ARG A 40 16.05 -3.69 -19.56
N GLY A 41 16.53 -4.70 -18.84
CA GLY A 41 17.76 -4.60 -18.03
C GLY A 41 17.53 -4.43 -16.52
N GLY A 42 16.27 -4.38 -16.05
CA GLY A 42 15.94 -4.33 -14.61
C GLY A 42 15.43 -2.98 -14.12
N GLY A 43 15.22 -2.00 -15.02
CA GLY A 43 14.83 -0.64 -14.68
C GLY A 43 15.94 0.12 -13.94
N ASP A 44 15.56 1.18 -13.23
CA ASP A 44 16.47 1.86 -12.30
C ASP A 44 16.32 1.21 -10.90
N PRO A 45 17.28 0.38 -10.47
CA PRO A 45 17.19 -0.36 -9.22
C PRO A 45 17.13 0.57 -8.00
N ALA A 46 17.66 1.79 -8.07
CA ALA A 46 17.59 2.75 -6.97
C ALA A 46 16.15 3.21 -6.73
N TYR A 47 15.41 3.56 -7.78
CA TYR A 47 14.01 3.98 -7.64
C TYR A 47 13.09 2.84 -7.19
N LEU A 48 13.33 1.60 -7.65
CA LEU A 48 12.58 0.44 -7.17
C LEU A 48 12.87 0.14 -5.70
N THR A 49 14.12 0.31 -5.27
CA THR A 49 14.52 0.19 -3.86
C THR A 49 13.87 1.29 -3.00
N ILE A 50 13.86 2.54 -3.47
CA ILE A 50 13.19 3.66 -2.78
C ILE A 50 11.69 3.36 -2.61
N LYS A 51 11.02 2.84 -3.64
CA LYS A 51 9.62 2.42 -3.54
C LYS A 51 9.45 1.33 -2.47
N GLY A 52 10.24 0.26 -2.56
CA GLY A 52 10.17 -0.84 -1.60
C GLY A 52 10.39 -0.40 -0.15
N LEU A 53 11.37 0.47 0.07
CA LEU A 53 11.67 1.01 1.40
C LEU A 53 10.53 1.89 1.93
N ARG A 54 9.92 2.73 1.08
CA ARG A 54 8.77 3.57 1.48
C ARG A 54 7.57 2.73 1.85
N ASP A 55 7.19 1.79 0.99
CA ASP A 55 6.04 0.91 1.24
C ASP A 55 6.28 0.10 2.53
N LEU A 56 7.46 -0.51 2.69
CA LEU A 56 7.82 -1.23 3.90
C LEU A 56 7.68 -0.36 5.16
N THR A 57 8.18 0.88 5.08
CA THR A 57 8.15 1.82 6.20
C THR A 57 6.73 2.26 6.55
N PHE A 58 5.86 2.46 5.55
CA PHE A 58 4.46 2.79 5.79
C PHE A 58 3.73 1.66 6.51
N GLY A 59 3.92 0.42 6.10
CA GLY A 59 3.30 -0.73 6.80
C GLY A 59 3.81 -0.87 8.24
N LEU A 60 5.11 -0.71 8.47
CA LEU A 60 5.68 -0.74 9.83
C LEU A 60 5.19 0.44 10.70
N MET A 61 5.02 1.61 10.10
CA MET A 61 4.51 2.79 10.79
C MET A 61 3.05 2.61 11.19
N GLY A 62 2.19 2.03 10.34
CA GLY A 62 0.81 1.71 10.69
C GLY A 62 0.72 0.75 11.88
N LEU A 63 1.49 -0.35 11.84
CA LEU A 63 1.59 -1.29 12.98
C LEU A 63 2.03 -0.60 14.27
N ALA A 64 3.02 0.30 14.19
CA ALA A 64 3.51 1.03 15.34
C ALA A 64 2.48 2.02 15.89
N LEU A 65 1.78 2.77 15.01
CA LEU A 65 0.72 3.67 15.43
C LEU A 65 -0.43 2.91 16.09
N LEU A 66 -0.85 1.79 15.51
CA LEU A 66 -1.91 0.96 16.07
C LEU A 66 -1.52 0.38 17.44
N ALA A 67 -0.29 -0.08 17.59
CA ALA A 67 0.21 -0.71 18.83
C ALA A 67 0.52 0.30 19.95
N PHE A 68 1.02 1.49 19.61
CA PHE A 68 1.59 2.42 20.60
C PHE A 68 0.87 3.77 20.69
N ALA A 69 0.15 4.20 19.66
CA ALA A 69 -0.56 5.49 19.62
C ALA A 69 -2.10 5.35 19.63
N GLY A 70 -2.63 4.19 19.22
CA GLY A 70 -4.06 3.84 19.29
C GLY A 70 -4.83 4.07 17.98
N ALA A 71 -6.09 3.62 17.97
CA ALA A 71 -6.92 3.52 16.76
C ALA A 71 -7.13 4.85 16.03
N ARG A 72 -7.26 5.97 16.75
CA ARG A 72 -7.49 7.28 16.12
C ARG A 72 -6.26 7.80 15.36
N ALA A 73 -5.05 7.52 15.87
CA ALA A 73 -3.82 7.88 15.18
C ALA A 73 -3.67 7.04 13.90
N GLU A 74 -3.95 5.73 14.00
CA GLU A 74 -3.93 4.83 12.86
C GLU A 74 -5.01 5.19 11.82
N ALA A 75 -6.21 5.57 12.24
CA ALA A 75 -7.26 6.01 11.32
C ALA A 75 -6.83 7.20 10.46
N TRP A 76 -6.19 8.20 11.06
CA TRP A 76 -5.64 9.34 10.32
C TRP A 76 -4.51 8.93 9.39
N PHE A 77 -3.63 8.04 9.83
CA PHE A 77 -2.57 7.49 8.98
C PHE A 77 -3.15 6.76 7.77
N MET A 78 -4.10 5.83 7.97
CA MET A 78 -4.76 5.10 6.88
C MET A 78 -5.47 6.04 5.90
N LEU A 79 -6.15 7.07 6.41
CA LEU A 79 -6.80 8.07 5.55
C LEU A 79 -5.79 8.80 4.64
N LEU A 80 -4.64 9.19 5.18
CA LEU A 80 -3.60 9.88 4.41
C LEU A 80 -2.83 8.92 3.49
N VAL A 81 -2.51 7.72 3.95
CA VAL A 81 -1.74 6.73 3.17
C VAL A 81 -2.56 6.19 2.00
N THR A 82 -3.90 6.25 2.05
CA THR A 82 -4.80 5.95 0.92
C THR A 82 -4.46 6.75 -0.34
N LEU A 83 -3.88 7.95 -0.19
CA LEU A 83 -3.42 8.74 -1.33
C LEU A 83 -2.39 7.99 -2.20
N VAL A 84 -1.63 7.06 -1.60
CA VAL A 84 -0.65 6.21 -2.31
C VAL A 84 -1.34 5.29 -3.32
N PRO A 85 -2.24 4.34 -2.95
CA PRO A 85 -2.91 3.49 -3.94
C PRO A 85 -3.82 4.26 -4.91
N LEU A 86 -4.37 5.43 -4.51
CA LEU A 86 -5.04 6.32 -5.48
C LEU A 86 -4.06 6.87 -6.52
N GLY A 87 -2.89 7.32 -6.08
CA GLY A 87 -1.79 7.73 -6.95
C GLY A 87 -1.33 6.59 -7.85
N ASP A 88 -1.17 5.38 -7.30
CA ASP A 88 -0.76 4.18 -8.04
C ASP A 88 -1.76 3.81 -9.12
N THR A 89 -3.06 3.94 -8.85
CA THR A 89 -4.11 3.79 -9.87
C THR A 89 -3.86 4.71 -11.06
N LEU A 90 -3.58 5.99 -10.80
CA LEU A 90 -3.31 6.97 -11.85
C LEU A 90 -1.98 6.71 -12.56
N ILE A 91 -0.94 6.30 -11.83
CA ILE A 91 0.37 5.97 -12.39
C ILE A 91 0.23 4.81 -13.37
N VAL A 92 -0.42 3.72 -12.99
CA VAL A 92 -0.63 2.55 -13.87
C VAL A 92 -1.37 2.97 -15.15
N LEU A 93 -2.47 3.73 -15.02
CA LEU A 93 -3.25 4.19 -16.18
C LEU A 93 -2.43 5.10 -17.10
N ARG A 94 -1.63 6.02 -16.55
CA ARG A 94 -0.81 6.96 -17.33
C ARG A 94 0.36 6.30 -18.06
N HIS A 95 0.85 5.18 -17.55
CA HIS A 95 1.98 4.45 -18.13
C HIS A 95 1.55 3.23 -18.96
N GLY A 96 0.27 3.16 -19.36
CA GLY A 96 -0.23 2.11 -20.25
C GLY A 96 -0.41 0.74 -19.60
N GLY A 97 -0.41 0.67 -18.27
CA GLY A 97 -0.67 -0.55 -17.54
C GLY A 97 -2.13 -1.02 -17.67
N ALA A 98 -2.38 -2.29 -17.36
CA ALA A 98 -3.70 -2.88 -17.52
C ALA A 98 -4.73 -2.20 -16.60
N LYS A 99 -5.90 -1.82 -17.16
CA LYS A 99 -7.02 -1.25 -16.37
C LYS A 99 -7.49 -2.19 -15.25
N ALA A 100 -7.42 -3.50 -15.48
CA ALA A 100 -7.73 -4.50 -14.47
C ALA A 100 -6.79 -4.41 -13.25
N VAL A 101 -5.50 -4.13 -13.45
CA VAL A 101 -4.54 -3.89 -12.36
C VAL A 101 -4.82 -2.55 -11.69
N ALA A 102 -5.01 -1.48 -12.46
CA ALA A 102 -5.28 -0.15 -11.92
C ALA A 102 -6.53 -0.13 -11.02
N TYR A 103 -7.66 -0.64 -11.51
CA TYR A 103 -8.91 -0.59 -10.76
C TYR A 103 -9.09 -1.77 -9.79
N GLY A 104 -8.69 -2.97 -10.19
CA GLY A 104 -8.90 -4.18 -9.42
C GLY A 104 -7.90 -4.40 -8.29
N ILE A 105 -6.69 -3.81 -8.40
CA ILE A 105 -5.69 -3.85 -7.33
C ILE A 105 -5.66 -2.49 -6.64
N HIS A 106 -5.14 -1.46 -7.31
CA HIS A 106 -4.83 -0.19 -6.62
C HIS A 106 -6.08 0.55 -6.12
N PHE A 107 -7.05 0.81 -6.99
CA PHE A 107 -8.26 1.55 -6.58
C PHE A 107 -9.08 0.75 -5.56
N ALA A 108 -9.22 -0.56 -5.76
CA ALA A 108 -9.89 -1.43 -4.81
C ALA A 108 -9.19 -1.42 -3.43
N THR A 109 -7.86 -1.51 -3.39
CA THR A 109 -7.08 -1.36 -2.15
C THR A 109 -7.34 0.00 -1.50
N ALA A 110 -7.33 1.09 -2.26
CA ALA A 110 -7.64 2.42 -1.72
C ALA A 110 -9.02 2.46 -1.05
N VAL A 111 -10.05 1.87 -1.68
CA VAL A 111 -11.40 1.79 -1.09
C VAL A 111 -11.38 0.98 0.22
N VAL A 112 -10.69 -0.16 0.25
CA VAL A 112 -10.61 -1.00 1.44
C VAL A 112 -9.85 -0.30 2.58
N VAL A 113 -8.78 0.44 2.28
CA VAL A 113 -8.05 1.25 3.28
C VAL A 113 -8.94 2.37 3.82
N LEU A 114 -9.72 3.06 2.99
CA LEU A 114 -10.70 4.06 3.45
C LEU A 114 -11.75 3.46 4.38
N ILE A 115 -12.26 2.28 4.05
CA ILE A 115 -13.18 1.55 4.93
C ILE A 115 -12.50 1.24 6.26
N GLY A 116 -11.25 0.76 6.24
CA GLY A 116 -10.45 0.53 7.44
C GLY A 116 -10.29 1.78 8.31
N ALA A 117 -9.91 2.91 7.70
CA ALA A 117 -9.79 4.19 8.38
C ALA A 117 -11.11 4.63 9.03
N VAL A 118 -12.22 4.56 8.29
CA VAL A 118 -13.56 4.90 8.80
C VAL A 118 -13.93 3.99 9.97
N LEU A 119 -13.71 2.68 9.87
CA LEU A 119 -13.99 1.74 10.95
C LEU A 119 -13.18 2.07 12.22
N LEU A 120 -11.90 2.42 12.08
CA LEU A 120 -11.05 2.81 13.20
C LEU A 120 -11.47 4.14 13.85
N PHE A 121 -12.09 5.07 13.11
CA PHE A 121 -12.68 6.28 13.72
C PHE A 121 -13.90 5.99 14.60
N PHE A 122 -14.53 4.82 14.43
CA PHE A 122 -15.69 4.37 15.20
C PHE A 122 -15.35 3.33 16.28
N VAL A 123 -14.06 3.05 16.49
CA VAL A 123 -13.55 2.28 17.64
C VAL A 123 -13.49 3.17 18.87
#